data_AF-A0A2P5BX24-F1
#
_entry.id   AF-A0A2P5BX24-F1
#
_cell.length_a   1.000
_cell.length_b   1.000
_cell.length_c   1.000
_cell.angle_alpha   90.00
_cell.angle_beta   90.00
_cell.angle_gamma   90.00
#
_symmetry.space_group_name_H-M   'P 1'
#
loop_
_entity.id
_entity.type
_entity.pdbx_description
1 polymer ?
#
loop_
_entity_poly.entity_id
_entity_poly.type
_entity_poly.pdbx_seq_one_letter_code
_entity_poly.pdbx_strand_id
1 'polypeptide(L)'
;MGQASPILLILLAIGFSFATYNLLTTIIHYRSAGNLVGDYSGGIFLSDPIVEMPKNVRRPKNSKSLFHVALTATDAPYSKWQCRIMYYWYKKRKHMPGSELGGFTRILHSGKPDNLMDEIPTVIVDPLPAGLDRGYIVLNRPWAFVQWLEKATIEEDYVLMAEPDHIFVNPLPNLAHGEYPAAFPFFYITPAQHEKIIRKFYPEEYGPVKNVDPIGNSPVIIKTVLLEKIAPTWMNISLRMKDDPETDKAFGWVLEMYAYAVASALHGVQHILRKDFMLQPPWDLDTANKFIIHYTYGCDYNLKGELTYGKFGEWRFDKRSYLRGPPPKNLSLPPPGVPESVVTLVKMVNEATANIPNWETQ
;
A
#
# COMPACT_ATOMS: atom_id res chain seq x y z
N MET A 1 -5.83 -34.96 21.64
CA MET A 1 -6.02 -34.55 20.23
C MET A 1 -7.29 -33.72 20.15
N GLY A 2 -7.18 -32.39 20.15
CA GLY A 2 -8.35 -31.51 20.09
C GLY A 2 -8.84 -31.38 18.66
N GLN A 3 -10.07 -31.80 18.38
CA GLN A 3 -10.71 -31.58 17.08
C GLN A 3 -11.07 -30.10 16.93
N ALA A 4 -10.75 -29.53 15.76
CA ALA A 4 -11.12 -28.15 15.42
C ALA A 4 -12.65 -28.04 15.31
N SER A 5 -13.21 -26.98 15.89
CA SER A 5 -14.66 -26.71 15.85
C SER A 5 -15.16 -26.63 14.39
N PRO A 6 -16.27 -27.31 14.04
CA PRO A 6 -16.86 -27.27 12.70
C PRO A 6 -17.17 -25.84 12.24
N ILE A 7 -17.52 -24.95 13.17
CA ILE A 7 -17.83 -23.54 12.91
C ILE A 7 -16.57 -22.77 12.46
N LEU A 8 -15.41 -23.07 13.05
CA LEU A 8 -14.15 -22.45 12.67
C LEU A 8 -13.71 -22.89 11.27
N LEU A 9 -13.95 -24.16 10.92
CA LEU A 9 -13.68 -24.69 9.58
C LEU A 9 -14.62 -24.06 8.52
N ILE A 10 -15.88 -23.82 8.87
CA ILE A 10 -16.84 -23.13 7.98
C ILE A 10 -16.47 -21.66 7.80
N LEU A 11 -16.08 -20.94 8.87
CA LEU A 11 -15.63 -19.55 8.76
C LEU A 11 -14.32 -19.42 7.96
N LEU A 12 -13.40 -20.36 8.12
CA LEU A 12 -12.18 -20.42 7.32
C LEU A 12 -12.48 -20.73 5.86
N ALA A 13 -13.41 -21.66 5.57
CA ALA A 13 -13.84 -21.96 4.21
C ALA A 13 -14.53 -20.76 3.54
N ILE A 14 -15.42 -20.06 4.26
CA ILE A 14 -16.09 -18.85 3.75
C ILE A 14 -15.06 -17.73 3.51
N GLY A 15 -14.11 -17.51 4.43
CA GLY A 15 -13.02 -16.54 4.25
C GLY A 15 -12.12 -16.88 3.07
N PHE A 16 -11.84 -18.17 2.84
CA PHE A 16 -11.07 -18.64 1.69
C PHE A 16 -11.85 -18.49 0.36
N SER A 17 -13.17 -18.69 0.39
CA SER A 17 -14.05 -18.45 -0.75
C SER A 17 -14.16 -16.98 -1.12
N PHE A 18 -14.19 -16.06 -0.15
CA PHE A 18 -14.15 -14.62 -0.41
C PHE A 18 -12.80 -14.18 -0.97
N ALA A 19 -11.69 -14.68 -0.43
CA ALA A 19 -10.36 -14.35 -0.94
C ALA A 19 -10.13 -14.89 -2.37
N THR A 20 -10.60 -16.10 -2.68
CA THR A 20 -10.51 -16.67 -4.03
C THR A 20 -11.46 -16.02 -5.02
N TYR A 21 -12.69 -15.66 -4.62
CA TYR A 21 -13.62 -14.89 -5.44
C TYR A 21 -13.05 -13.50 -5.78
N ASN A 22 -12.46 -12.80 -4.79
CA ASN A 22 -11.84 -11.48 -4.98
C ASN A 22 -10.56 -11.54 -5.85
N LEU A 23 -9.79 -12.62 -5.75
CA LEU A 23 -8.66 -12.87 -6.65
C LEU A 23 -9.14 -13.10 -8.09
N LEU A 24 -10.21 -13.89 -8.27
CA LEU A 24 -10.78 -14.16 -9.58
C LEU A 24 -11.39 -12.91 -10.23
N THR A 25 -12.11 -12.06 -9.49
CA THR A 25 -12.64 -10.79 -10.01
C THR A 25 -11.52 -9.81 -10.36
N THR A 26 -10.44 -9.75 -9.55
CA THR A 26 -9.25 -8.97 -9.87
C THR A 26 -8.56 -9.47 -11.16
N ILE A 27 -8.43 -10.79 -11.34
CA ILE A 27 -7.88 -11.40 -12.55
C ILE A 27 -8.78 -11.13 -13.77
N ILE A 28 -10.10 -11.19 -13.62
CA ILE A 28 -11.06 -10.90 -14.69
C ILE A 28 -10.99 -9.43 -15.10
N HIS A 29 -10.87 -8.51 -14.13
CA HIS A 29 -10.67 -7.09 -14.43
C HIS A 29 -9.30 -6.80 -15.03
N TYR A 30 -8.23 -7.47 -14.59
CA TYR A 30 -6.91 -7.36 -15.20
C TYR A 30 -6.90 -7.88 -16.64
N ARG A 31 -7.64 -8.97 -16.93
CA ARG A 31 -7.88 -9.47 -18.30
C ARG A 31 -8.72 -8.50 -19.13
N SER A 32 -9.74 -7.87 -18.55
CA SER A 32 -10.58 -6.90 -19.25
C SER A 32 -9.79 -5.63 -19.59
N ALA A 33 -8.98 -5.12 -18.65
CA ALA A 33 -8.06 -4.02 -18.89
C ALA A 33 -6.96 -4.41 -19.89
N GLY A 34 -6.38 -5.62 -19.80
CA GLY A 34 -5.40 -6.14 -20.75
C GLY A 34 -5.94 -6.35 -22.16
N ASN A 35 -7.19 -6.79 -22.30
CA ASN A 35 -7.86 -6.94 -23.61
C ASN A 35 -8.30 -5.58 -24.19
N LEU A 36 -8.64 -4.60 -23.35
CA LEU A 36 -8.84 -3.21 -23.79
C LEU A 36 -7.52 -2.56 -24.24
N VAL A 37 -6.38 -2.96 -23.68
CA VAL A 37 -5.05 -2.47 -24.08
C VAL A 37 -4.53 -3.21 -25.33
N GLY A 38 -5.01 -4.42 -25.60
CA GLY A 38 -4.62 -5.24 -26.76
C GLY A 38 -5.14 -4.75 -28.13
N ASP A 39 -6.10 -3.81 -28.16
CA ASP A 39 -6.73 -3.33 -29.41
C ASP A 39 -6.37 -1.87 -29.78
N TYR A 40 -5.47 -1.22 -29.01
CA TYR A 40 -4.99 0.14 -29.30
C TYR A 40 -3.57 0.18 -29.91
N SER A 41 -3.14 -0.89 -30.58
CA SER A 41 -1.98 -0.85 -31.50
C SER A 41 -2.42 -0.27 -32.85
N GLY A 42 -2.82 1.00 -32.87
CA GLY A 42 -3.35 1.61 -34.09
C GLY A 42 -3.76 3.07 -33.92
N GLY A 43 -2.77 3.94 -33.68
CA GLY A 43 -2.85 5.38 -33.97
C GLY A 43 -3.97 6.18 -33.29
N ILE A 44 -3.63 6.91 -32.22
CA ILE A 44 -3.99 8.31 -31.95
C ILE A 44 -3.23 8.71 -30.68
N PHE A 45 -2.17 9.51 -30.85
CA PHE A 45 -1.55 10.25 -29.75
C PHE A 45 -2.50 11.38 -29.35
N LEU A 46 -3.28 11.18 -28.28
CA LEU A 46 -3.98 12.25 -27.58
C LEU A 46 -3.78 12.09 -26.08
N SER A 47 -2.69 12.71 -25.61
CA SER A 47 -2.54 13.35 -24.29
C SER A 47 -3.26 12.69 -23.11
N ASP A 48 -2.52 11.85 -22.37
CA ASP A 48 -2.78 11.54 -20.95
C ASP A 48 -2.91 12.88 -20.21
N PRO A 49 -3.96 13.13 -19.38
CA PRO A 49 -4.05 14.38 -18.63
C PRO A 49 -3.03 14.31 -17.48
N ILE A 50 -1.76 14.52 -17.82
CA ILE A 50 -0.77 15.00 -16.89
C ILE A 50 -1.26 16.40 -16.50
N VAL A 51 -1.64 16.60 -15.24
CA VAL A 51 -1.73 17.97 -14.70
C VAL A 51 -0.31 18.52 -14.76
N GLU A 52 0.00 19.24 -15.84
CA GLU A 52 1.32 19.81 -16.07
C GLU A 52 1.63 20.81 -14.95
N MET A 53 2.78 20.59 -14.32
CA MET A 53 3.30 21.44 -13.26
C MET A 53 3.45 22.89 -13.76
N PRO A 54 2.92 23.90 -13.04
CA PRO A 54 3.17 25.30 -13.38
C PRO A 54 4.67 25.59 -13.36
N LYS A 55 5.18 26.27 -14.41
CA LYS A 55 6.64 26.52 -14.60
C LYS A 55 7.30 27.27 -13.43
N ASN A 56 6.51 27.94 -12.60
CA ASN A 56 6.95 28.80 -11.50
C ASN A 56 7.28 28.03 -10.21
N VAL A 57 7.05 26.72 -10.17
CA VAL A 57 7.22 25.89 -8.96
C VAL A 57 8.44 24.96 -9.07
N ARG A 58 9.40 25.22 -9.97
CA ARG A 58 10.63 24.38 -10.07
C ARG A 58 11.55 24.64 -8.86
N ARG A 59 11.82 23.58 -8.06
CA ARG A 59 12.74 23.61 -6.91
C ARG A 59 14.11 24.22 -7.24
N PRO A 60 14.68 25.05 -6.35
CA PRO A 60 16.12 25.29 -6.33
C PRO A 60 16.83 23.95 -6.09
N LYS A 61 17.89 23.66 -6.86
CA LYS A 61 18.60 22.36 -6.90
C LYS A 61 19.17 21.85 -5.56
N ASN A 62 19.10 22.60 -4.45
CA ASN A 62 19.92 22.38 -3.25
C ASN A 62 19.18 22.28 -1.89
N SER A 63 17.86 22.37 -1.81
CA SER A 63 17.16 22.08 -0.53
C SER A 63 16.71 20.63 -0.51
N LYS A 64 17.43 19.76 0.22
CA LYS A 64 16.90 18.42 0.50
C LYS A 64 15.65 18.56 1.35
N SER A 65 14.53 18.03 0.89
CA SER A 65 13.28 18.01 1.66
C SER A 65 13.03 16.59 2.13
N LEU A 66 13.64 16.24 3.25
CA LEU A 66 13.47 14.91 3.84
C LEU A 66 11.99 14.63 4.15
N PHE A 67 11.62 13.36 4.16
CA PHE A 67 10.29 12.92 4.60
C PHE A 67 10.38 11.77 5.61
N HIS A 68 9.55 11.83 6.64
CA HIS A 68 9.41 10.79 7.64
C HIS A 68 8.65 9.60 7.07
N VAL A 69 9.11 8.38 7.30
CA VAL A 69 8.38 7.17 6.87
C VAL A 69 7.45 6.71 7.98
N ALA A 70 6.15 6.68 7.71
CA ALA A 70 5.12 6.22 8.63
C ALA A 70 4.50 4.92 8.12
N LEU A 71 4.74 3.83 8.85
CA LEU A 71 4.31 2.49 8.52
C LEU A 71 3.24 2.01 9.51
N THR A 72 2.00 1.79 9.07
CA THR A 72 0.97 1.21 9.94
C THR A 72 1.10 -0.31 10.04
N ALA A 73 1.01 -0.86 11.26
CA ALA A 73 1.24 -2.27 11.51
C ALA A 73 0.38 -2.85 12.65
N THR A 74 0.16 -4.16 12.59
CA THR A 74 -0.42 -4.95 13.69
C THR A 74 0.65 -5.75 14.43
N ASP A 75 0.29 -6.32 15.58
CA ASP A 75 1.13 -7.25 16.35
C ASP A 75 1.11 -8.69 15.78
N ALA A 76 0.40 -8.92 14.67
CA ALA A 76 0.31 -10.24 14.06
C ALA A 76 1.67 -10.69 13.47
N PRO A 77 2.05 -11.98 13.58
CA PRO A 77 3.28 -12.49 12.99
C PRO A 77 3.45 -12.12 11.51
N TYR A 78 2.35 -12.16 10.75
CA TYR A 78 2.28 -11.72 9.36
C TYR A 78 2.78 -10.27 9.17
N SER A 79 2.26 -9.31 9.93
CA SER A 79 2.65 -7.89 9.81
C SER A 79 4.08 -7.67 10.32
N LYS A 80 4.47 -8.35 11.41
CA LYS A 80 5.80 -8.24 12.02
C LYS A 80 6.93 -8.53 11.04
N TRP A 81 6.92 -9.70 10.38
CA TRP A 81 8.03 -10.06 9.50
C TRP A 81 8.14 -9.12 8.29
N GLN A 82 7.01 -8.64 7.78
CA GLN A 82 6.95 -7.66 6.68
C GLN A 82 7.59 -6.33 7.13
N CYS A 83 7.23 -5.82 8.32
CA CYS A 83 7.82 -4.61 8.89
C CYS A 83 9.34 -4.69 9.04
N ARG A 84 9.88 -5.84 9.47
CA ARG A 84 11.32 -6.03 9.64
C ARG A 84 12.07 -5.97 8.30
N ILE A 85 11.53 -6.60 7.25
CA ILE A 85 12.11 -6.54 5.90
C ILE A 85 12.07 -5.09 5.37
N MET A 86 10.92 -4.43 5.51
CA MET A 86 10.75 -3.04 5.08
C MET A 86 11.73 -2.11 5.80
N TYR A 87 11.87 -2.24 7.13
CA TYR A 87 12.78 -1.44 7.94
C TYR A 87 14.26 -1.72 7.62
N TYR A 88 14.63 -2.98 7.36
CA TYR A 88 15.98 -3.34 6.89
C TYR A 88 16.33 -2.59 5.61
N TRP A 89 15.44 -2.58 4.62
CA TRP A 89 15.66 -1.89 3.35
C TRP A 89 15.61 -0.37 3.47
N TYR A 90 14.74 0.17 4.33
CA TYR A 90 14.75 1.59 4.69
C TYR A 90 16.14 2.02 5.18
N LYS A 91 16.72 1.30 6.15
CA LYS A 91 18.06 1.63 6.69
C LYS A 91 19.12 1.63 5.60
N LYS A 92 19.09 0.64 4.70
CA LYS A 92 20.04 0.57 3.58
C LYS A 92 19.86 1.71 2.58
N ARG A 93 18.62 2.08 2.21
CA ARG A 93 18.35 3.10 1.20
C ARG A 93 18.53 4.52 1.71
N LYS A 94 18.27 4.77 3.00
CA LYS A 94 18.36 6.10 3.63
C LYS A 94 19.69 6.81 3.37
N HIS A 95 20.80 6.07 3.37
CA HIS A 95 22.13 6.65 3.23
C HIS A 95 22.66 6.67 1.80
N MET A 96 21.85 6.25 0.81
CA MET A 96 22.27 6.25 -0.59
C MET A 96 22.15 7.64 -1.23
N PRO A 97 23.05 8.00 -2.16
CA PRO A 97 22.91 9.21 -2.96
C PRO A 97 21.55 9.26 -3.66
N GLY A 98 20.91 10.44 -3.62
CA GLY A 98 19.58 10.65 -4.20
C GLY A 98 18.39 10.25 -3.29
N SER A 99 18.64 9.63 -2.12
CA SER A 99 17.57 9.40 -1.14
C SER A 99 17.29 10.66 -0.31
N GLU A 100 16.01 10.94 -0.08
CA GLU A 100 15.51 11.95 0.85
C GLU A 100 14.70 11.31 2.00
N LEU A 101 15.00 10.06 2.34
CA LEU A 101 14.41 9.39 3.50
C LEU A 101 14.88 10.04 4.81
N GLY A 102 13.92 10.51 5.60
CA GLY A 102 14.12 11.08 6.94
C GLY A 102 13.99 10.03 8.04
N GLY A 103 13.29 10.34 9.11
CA GLY A 103 12.93 9.44 10.21
C GLY A 103 12.02 8.28 9.80
N PHE A 104 11.74 7.40 10.75
CA PHE A 104 10.88 6.24 10.56
C PHE A 104 10.06 6.00 11.82
N THR A 105 8.77 5.75 11.66
CA THR A 105 7.89 5.29 12.72
C THR A 105 7.05 4.11 12.24
N ARG A 106 7.08 3.01 12.98
CA ARG A 106 6.06 1.98 12.94
C ARG A 106 4.90 2.39 13.86
N ILE A 107 3.74 2.63 13.30
CA ILE A 107 2.51 2.93 14.04
C ILE A 107 1.84 1.60 14.37
N LEU A 108 2.06 1.12 15.59
CA LEU A 108 1.53 -0.16 16.06
C LEU A 108 0.13 0.05 16.64
N HIS A 109 -0.89 -0.31 15.87
CA HIS A 109 -2.29 -0.09 16.22
C HIS A 109 -2.95 -1.31 16.89
N SER A 110 -2.19 -2.02 17.72
CA SER A 110 -2.65 -3.16 18.53
C SER A 110 -3.07 -2.76 19.95
N GLY A 111 -2.80 -1.52 20.37
CA GLY A 111 -3.03 -1.03 21.73
C GLY A 111 -2.04 -1.58 22.77
N LYS A 112 -1.03 -2.36 22.37
CA LYS A 112 -0.05 -2.97 23.30
C LYS A 112 1.34 -3.06 22.67
N PRO A 113 2.41 -3.03 23.49
CA PRO A 113 3.77 -3.19 22.98
C PRO A 113 4.00 -4.60 22.42
N ASP A 114 5.01 -4.72 21.56
CA ASP A 114 5.58 -5.99 21.12
C ASP A 114 7.11 -5.95 21.11
N ASN A 115 7.73 -7.10 20.86
CA ASN A 115 9.19 -7.26 20.81
C ASN A 115 9.88 -6.51 19.66
N LEU A 116 9.16 -5.99 18.65
CA LEU A 116 9.80 -5.22 17.58
C LEU A 116 10.10 -3.78 17.98
N MET A 117 9.61 -3.32 19.13
CA MET A 117 9.92 -1.97 19.62
C MET A 117 11.40 -1.79 19.96
N ASP A 118 12.12 -2.87 20.27
CA ASP A 118 13.57 -2.85 20.48
C ASP A 118 14.35 -2.74 19.14
N GLU A 119 13.71 -3.04 18.01
CA GLU A 119 14.33 -3.04 16.68
C GLU A 119 13.90 -1.86 15.81
N ILE A 120 12.62 -1.47 15.87
CA ILE A 120 11.98 -0.51 14.98
C ILE A 120 11.38 0.62 15.83
N PRO A 121 11.72 1.89 15.58
CA PRO A 121 11.08 3.02 16.27
C PRO A 121 9.56 2.92 16.12
N THR A 122 8.86 2.82 17.24
CA THR A 122 7.44 2.46 17.27
C THR A 122 6.66 3.42 18.15
N VAL A 123 5.49 3.84 17.67
CA VAL A 123 4.47 4.51 18.48
C VAL A 123 3.28 3.55 18.62
N ILE A 124 2.86 3.31 19.87
CA ILE A 124 1.69 2.49 20.16
C ILE A 124 0.44 3.37 20.11
N VAL A 125 -0.54 2.91 19.36
CA VAL A 125 -1.86 3.55 19.26
C VAL A 125 -2.94 2.50 19.47
N ASP A 126 -4.11 2.93 19.91
CA ASP A 126 -5.21 2.04 20.19
C ASP A 126 -5.88 1.60 18.89
N PRO A 127 -6.36 0.35 18.78
CA PRO A 127 -7.25 -0.03 17.69
C PRO A 127 -8.57 0.75 17.81
N LEU A 128 -9.38 0.69 16.76
CA LEU A 128 -10.77 1.11 16.83
C LEU A 128 -11.50 0.33 17.94
N PRO A 129 -12.44 0.96 18.65
CA PRO A 129 -13.35 0.27 19.56
C PRO A 129 -13.97 -0.97 18.93
N ALA A 130 -14.10 -2.04 19.72
CA ALA A 130 -14.58 -3.32 19.26
C ALA A 130 -15.92 -3.20 18.51
N GLY A 131 -15.99 -3.79 17.31
CA GLY A 131 -17.18 -3.81 16.47
C GLY A 131 -17.30 -2.65 15.48
N LEU A 132 -16.59 -1.54 15.67
CA LEU A 132 -16.62 -0.41 14.71
C LEU A 132 -15.95 -0.74 13.38
N ASP A 133 -14.94 -1.61 13.40
CA ASP A 133 -14.30 -2.07 12.18
C ASP A 133 -15.17 -3.03 11.36
N ARG A 134 -16.24 -3.59 11.97
CA ARG A 134 -17.13 -4.61 11.37
C ARG A 134 -16.35 -5.77 10.72
N GLY A 135 -15.23 -6.17 11.33
CA GLY A 135 -14.33 -7.19 10.79
C GLY A 135 -13.42 -6.73 9.65
N TYR A 136 -13.48 -5.46 9.25
CA TYR A 136 -12.59 -4.83 8.29
C TYR A 136 -11.44 -4.12 9.00
N ILE A 137 -10.43 -4.92 9.39
CA ILE A 137 -9.27 -4.48 10.21
C ILE A 137 -8.54 -3.27 9.60
N VAL A 138 -8.61 -3.07 8.29
CA VAL A 138 -7.93 -1.97 7.60
C VAL A 138 -8.45 -0.59 8.04
N LEU A 139 -9.67 -0.49 8.60
CA LEU A 139 -10.18 0.75 9.20
C LEU A 139 -9.37 1.26 10.38
N ASN A 140 -8.56 0.42 11.01
CA ASN A 140 -7.63 0.86 12.05
C ASN A 140 -6.55 1.79 11.50
N ARG A 141 -6.26 1.77 10.18
CA ARG A 141 -5.21 2.59 9.58
C ARG A 141 -5.49 4.10 9.66
N PRO A 142 -6.64 4.63 9.17
CA PRO A 142 -6.97 6.04 9.37
C PRO A 142 -6.91 6.46 10.85
N TRP A 143 -7.42 5.61 11.74
CA TRP A 143 -7.43 5.88 13.18
C TRP A 143 -6.02 5.91 13.79
N ALA A 144 -5.15 5.02 13.32
CA ALA A 144 -3.75 4.99 13.71
C ALA A 144 -3.02 6.29 13.33
N PHE A 145 -3.29 6.83 12.14
CA PHE A 145 -2.72 8.11 11.71
C PHE A 145 -3.21 9.29 12.55
N VAL A 146 -4.50 9.36 12.87
CA VAL A 146 -5.04 10.41 13.75
C VAL A 146 -4.28 10.43 15.08
N GLN A 147 -4.22 9.29 15.77
CA GLN A 147 -3.51 9.20 17.06
C GLN A 147 -2.00 9.43 16.94
N TRP A 148 -1.37 8.95 15.87
CA TRP A 148 0.07 9.12 15.67
C TRP A 148 0.43 10.59 15.48
N LEU A 149 -0.34 11.34 14.68
CA LEU A 149 -0.12 12.78 14.46
C LEU A 149 -0.31 13.60 15.75
N GLU A 150 -1.20 13.16 16.65
CA GLU A 150 -1.37 13.80 17.96
C GLU A 150 -0.23 13.50 18.94
N LYS A 151 0.38 12.31 18.84
CA LYS A 151 1.36 11.80 19.82
C LYS A 151 2.82 12.02 19.41
N ALA A 152 3.12 12.01 18.11
CA ALA A 152 4.49 11.96 17.61
C ALA A 152 5.07 13.36 17.38
N THR A 153 6.36 13.50 17.64
CA THR A 153 7.15 14.63 17.15
C THR A 153 7.81 14.23 15.84
N ILE A 154 7.42 14.89 14.75
CA ILE A 154 7.93 14.62 13.40
C ILE A 154 8.85 15.78 13.02
N GLU A 155 10.14 15.50 12.82
CA GLU A 155 11.13 16.53 12.45
C GLU A 155 10.98 16.98 11.00
N GLU A 156 10.54 16.08 10.12
CA GLU A 156 10.37 16.35 8.70
C GLU A 156 9.03 17.02 8.35
N ASP A 157 9.08 17.96 7.38
CA ASP A 157 7.88 18.62 6.85
C ASP A 157 6.95 17.70 6.06
N TYR A 158 7.45 16.54 5.64
CA TYR A 158 6.75 15.58 4.80
C TYR A 158 6.72 14.21 5.46
N VAL A 159 5.68 13.43 5.17
CA VAL A 159 5.49 12.05 5.58
C VAL A 159 5.26 11.18 4.36
N LEU A 160 5.95 10.04 4.28
CA LEU A 160 5.57 8.90 3.44
C LEU A 160 4.65 7.98 4.24
N MET A 161 3.39 7.90 3.85
CA MET A 161 2.50 6.83 4.30
C MET A 161 2.87 5.54 3.56
N ALA A 162 3.27 4.50 4.30
CA ALA A 162 3.78 3.23 3.77
C ALA A 162 3.07 2.01 4.37
N GLU A 163 3.18 0.86 3.68
CA GLU A 163 2.65 -0.44 4.12
C GLU A 163 3.76 -1.45 4.45
N PRO A 164 3.48 -2.50 5.26
CA PRO A 164 4.50 -3.48 5.65
C PRO A 164 5.09 -4.24 4.47
N ASP A 165 4.33 -4.41 3.40
CA ASP A 165 4.73 -5.07 2.16
C ASP A 165 5.38 -4.15 1.14
N HIS A 166 5.95 -3.04 1.59
CA HIS A 166 6.84 -2.20 0.80
C HIS A 166 8.30 -2.63 0.97
N ILE A 167 9.06 -2.61 -0.13
CA ILE A 167 10.52 -2.73 -0.13
C ILE A 167 11.11 -1.60 -0.97
N PHE A 168 12.01 -0.80 -0.39
CA PHE A 168 12.71 0.25 -1.12
C PHE A 168 13.79 -0.34 -2.05
N VAL A 169 13.49 -0.40 -3.36
CA VAL A 169 14.37 -0.98 -4.38
C VAL A 169 15.41 0.01 -4.91
N ASN A 170 15.06 1.30 -5.00
CA ASN A 170 15.97 2.37 -5.41
C ASN A 170 15.96 3.52 -4.39
N PRO A 171 17.00 4.38 -4.35
CA PRO A 171 16.98 5.59 -3.53
C PRO A 171 15.75 6.44 -3.87
N LEU A 172 14.90 6.72 -2.87
CA LEU A 172 13.66 7.46 -3.05
C LEU A 172 13.88 8.94 -2.73
N PRO A 173 13.82 9.85 -3.72
CA PRO A 173 13.73 11.28 -3.47
C PRO A 173 12.30 11.64 -3.03
N ASN A 174 12.13 12.84 -2.48
CA ASN A 174 10.82 13.39 -2.17
C ASN A 174 10.12 13.73 -3.48
N LEU A 175 9.14 12.91 -3.84
CA LEU A 175 8.35 13.06 -5.06
C LEU A 175 7.29 14.17 -4.96
N ALA A 176 6.97 14.60 -3.74
CA ALA A 176 6.01 15.68 -3.49
C ALA A 176 6.63 17.05 -3.73
N HIS A 177 5.79 18.04 -4.03
CA HIS A 177 6.24 19.37 -4.37
C HIS A 177 5.37 20.47 -3.76
N GLY A 178 5.91 21.22 -2.79
CA GLY A 178 5.14 22.27 -2.10
C GLY A 178 3.91 21.67 -1.43
N GLU A 179 2.74 22.22 -1.71
CA GLU A 179 1.43 21.73 -1.21
C GLU A 179 0.87 20.55 -2.01
N TYR A 180 1.55 20.09 -3.07
CA TYR A 180 1.09 18.97 -3.90
C TYR A 180 1.75 17.67 -3.43
N PRO A 181 1.02 16.76 -2.78
CA PRO A 181 1.53 15.45 -2.40
C PRO A 181 1.80 14.61 -3.65
N ALA A 182 2.63 13.57 -3.54
CA ALA A 182 2.80 12.59 -4.60
C ALA A 182 2.16 11.26 -4.21
N ALA A 183 1.44 10.64 -5.14
CA ALA A 183 0.70 9.40 -4.90
C ALA A 183 0.79 8.45 -6.08
N PHE A 184 0.66 7.15 -5.81
CA PHE A 184 0.52 6.16 -6.88
C PHE A 184 -0.94 6.10 -7.38
N PRO A 185 -1.18 6.19 -8.71
CA PRO A 185 -2.52 6.04 -9.27
C PRO A 185 -2.92 4.56 -9.32
N PHE A 186 -4.00 4.20 -8.63
CA PHE A 186 -4.50 2.83 -8.60
C PHE A 186 -5.55 2.63 -9.68
N PHE A 187 -5.30 1.71 -10.61
CA PHE A 187 -6.21 1.46 -11.74
C PHE A 187 -7.62 1.01 -11.33
N TYR A 188 -7.77 0.44 -10.13
CA TYR A 188 -9.04 0.00 -9.56
C TYR A 188 -9.75 1.05 -8.69
N ILE A 189 -9.15 2.23 -8.51
CA ILE A 189 -9.78 3.38 -7.86
C ILE A 189 -10.29 4.30 -8.96
N THR A 190 -11.59 4.26 -9.23
CA THR A 190 -12.24 4.96 -10.35
C THR A 190 -13.39 5.84 -9.88
N PRO A 191 -13.14 6.95 -9.14
CA PRO A 191 -14.20 7.78 -8.54
C PRO A 191 -15.25 8.25 -9.56
N ALA A 192 -14.82 8.63 -10.78
CA ALA A 192 -15.72 9.06 -11.85
C ALA A 192 -16.70 7.99 -12.32
N GLN A 193 -16.35 6.69 -12.24
CA GLN A 193 -17.26 5.59 -12.58
C GLN A 193 -18.26 5.29 -11.46
N HIS A 194 -18.00 5.80 -10.26
CA HIS A 194 -18.81 5.61 -9.05
C HIS A 194 -19.46 6.91 -8.58
N GLU A 195 -19.73 7.87 -9.49
CA GLU A 195 -20.20 9.22 -9.15
C GLU A 195 -21.34 9.22 -8.14
N LYS A 196 -22.41 8.43 -8.34
CA LYS A 196 -23.56 8.37 -7.42
C LYS A 196 -23.16 8.01 -5.98
N ILE A 197 -22.22 7.08 -5.81
CA ILE A 197 -21.72 6.65 -4.50
C ILE A 197 -20.82 7.73 -3.92
N ILE A 198 -19.90 8.27 -4.73
CA ILE A 198 -18.98 9.33 -4.30
C ILE A 198 -19.74 10.57 -3.83
N ARG A 199 -20.85 10.95 -4.48
CA ARG A 199 -21.66 12.12 -4.10
C ARG A 199 -22.28 12.03 -2.70
N LYS A 200 -22.41 10.83 -2.12
CA LYS A 200 -22.82 10.67 -0.70
C LYS A 200 -21.79 11.26 0.28
N PHE A 201 -20.53 11.34 -0.15
CA PHE A 201 -19.38 11.74 0.68
C PHE A 201 -18.64 12.98 0.13
N TYR A 202 -18.86 13.33 -1.14
CA TYR A 202 -18.32 14.53 -1.81
C TYR A 202 -19.45 15.32 -2.49
N PRO A 203 -20.18 16.16 -1.73
CA PRO A 203 -21.32 16.92 -2.24
C PRO A 203 -20.94 17.87 -3.39
N GLU A 204 -21.91 18.23 -4.24
CA GLU A 204 -21.69 19.06 -5.44
C GLU A 204 -21.04 20.42 -5.15
N GLU A 205 -21.30 20.99 -3.97
CA GLU A 205 -20.72 22.27 -3.53
C GLU A 205 -19.19 22.24 -3.41
N TYR A 206 -18.58 21.07 -3.23
CA TYR A 206 -17.12 20.91 -3.18
C TYR A 206 -16.47 20.79 -4.57
N GLY A 207 -17.28 20.62 -5.63
CA GLY A 207 -16.82 20.59 -7.01
C GLY A 207 -17.16 19.29 -7.75
N PRO A 208 -16.64 19.11 -8.98
CA PRO A 208 -16.89 17.93 -9.79
C PRO A 208 -16.15 16.69 -9.27
N VAL A 209 -16.73 15.49 -9.42
CA VAL A 209 -16.13 14.22 -8.95
C VAL A 209 -14.72 13.97 -9.49
N LYS A 210 -14.37 14.53 -10.65
CA LYS A 210 -13.00 14.45 -11.21
C LYS A 210 -11.91 15.05 -10.32
N ASN A 211 -12.28 15.84 -9.30
CA ASN A 211 -11.35 16.36 -8.29
C ASN A 211 -10.98 15.29 -7.24
N VAL A 212 -11.69 14.16 -7.20
CA VAL A 212 -11.32 13.01 -6.38
C VAL A 212 -10.30 12.19 -7.16
N ASP A 213 -9.03 12.29 -6.76
CA ASP A 213 -7.91 11.60 -7.41
C ASP A 213 -8.08 10.05 -7.37
N PRO A 214 -7.64 9.31 -8.40
CA PRO A 214 -7.71 7.84 -8.44
C PRO A 214 -6.58 7.20 -7.61
N ILE A 215 -6.54 7.50 -6.31
CA ILE A 215 -5.44 7.18 -5.41
C ILE A 215 -5.93 6.51 -4.12
N GLY A 216 -5.01 5.92 -3.36
CA GLY A 216 -5.22 5.52 -1.98
C GLY A 216 -4.23 6.21 -1.06
N ASN A 217 -4.26 5.87 0.23
CA ASN A 217 -3.39 6.51 1.22
C ASN A 217 -1.92 6.09 1.12
N SER A 218 -1.58 5.00 0.43
CA SER A 218 -0.22 4.45 0.41
C SER A 218 0.12 3.82 -0.95
N PRO A 219 1.32 4.10 -1.53
CA PRO A 219 2.29 5.08 -1.04
C PRO A 219 1.85 6.51 -1.37
N VAL A 220 1.98 7.41 -0.38
CA VAL A 220 1.79 8.86 -0.56
C VAL A 220 2.87 9.61 0.20
N ILE A 221 3.56 10.55 -0.46
CA ILE A 221 4.38 11.56 0.22
C ILE A 221 3.57 12.85 0.31
N ILE A 222 3.28 13.31 1.53
CA ILE A 222 2.41 14.46 1.81
C ILE A 222 3.03 15.34 2.89
N LYS A 223 2.77 16.66 2.86
CA LYS A 223 3.17 17.53 3.96
C LYS A 223 2.44 17.13 5.25
N THR A 224 3.16 17.12 6.37
CA THR A 224 2.62 16.75 7.69
C THR A 224 1.38 17.58 8.02
N VAL A 225 1.42 18.90 7.81
CA VAL A 225 0.30 19.83 8.05
C VAL A 225 -0.93 19.59 7.18
N LEU A 226 -0.78 18.99 5.99
CA LEU A 226 -1.92 18.60 5.15
C LEU A 226 -2.50 17.27 5.64
N LEU A 227 -1.63 16.33 6.02
CA LEU A 227 -2.05 15.05 6.57
C LEU A 227 -2.82 15.23 7.89
N GLU A 228 -2.38 16.13 8.77
CA GLU A 228 -3.09 16.51 10.00
C GLU A 228 -4.52 17.00 9.74
N LYS A 229 -4.75 17.75 8.65
CA LYS A 229 -6.08 18.22 8.26
C LYS A 229 -6.94 17.09 7.70
N ILE A 230 -6.35 16.21 6.88
CA ILE A 230 -7.07 15.15 6.16
C ILE A 230 -7.40 13.97 7.08
N ALA A 231 -6.49 13.58 7.99
CA ALA A 231 -6.59 12.33 8.74
C ALA A 231 -7.91 12.17 9.54
N PRO A 232 -8.42 13.19 10.26
CA PRO A 232 -9.71 13.06 10.95
C PRO A 232 -10.89 12.88 9.98
N THR A 233 -10.89 13.61 8.85
CA THR A 233 -11.92 13.47 7.81
C THR A 233 -11.85 12.10 7.13
N TRP A 234 -10.63 11.63 6.85
CA TRP A 234 -10.39 10.30 6.29
C TRP A 234 -10.93 9.19 7.20
N MET A 235 -10.65 9.25 8.50
CA MET A 235 -11.21 8.33 9.49
C MET A 235 -12.74 8.35 9.47
N ASN A 236 -13.36 9.53 9.57
CA ASN A 236 -14.82 9.65 9.62
C ASN A 236 -15.49 9.14 8.34
N ILE A 237 -14.95 9.48 7.16
CA ILE A 237 -15.49 9.00 5.88
C ILE A 237 -15.32 7.50 5.75
N SER A 238 -14.20 6.94 6.21
CA SER A 238 -13.99 5.48 6.18
C SER A 238 -15.06 4.75 7.00
N LEU A 239 -15.41 5.25 8.19
CA LEU A 239 -16.49 4.70 9.01
C LEU A 239 -17.86 4.85 8.35
N ARG A 240 -18.18 6.05 7.84
CA ARG A 240 -19.46 6.30 7.15
C ARG A 240 -19.63 5.44 5.89
N MET A 241 -18.57 5.26 5.11
CA MET A 241 -18.57 4.39 3.94
C MET A 241 -18.76 2.93 4.36
N LYS A 242 -18.16 2.50 5.47
CA LYS A 242 -18.35 1.15 6.00
C LYS A 242 -19.78 0.91 6.52
N ASP A 243 -20.41 1.94 7.06
CA ASP A 243 -21.78 1.88 7.56
C ASP A 243 -22.85 1.93 6.45
N ASP A 244 -22.53 2.47 5.27
CA ASP A 244 -23.42 2.49 4.10
C ASP A 244 -23.33 1.18 3.31
N PRO A 245 -24.37 0.32 3.29
CA PRO A 245 -24.27 -1.02 2.68
C PRO A 245 -23.99 -1.02 1.17
N GLU A 246 -24.46 0.00 0.45
CA GLU A 246 -24.20 0.14 -0.99
C GLU A 246 -22.72 0.47 -1.23
N THR A 247 -22.16 1.38 -0.45
CA THR A 247 -20.76 1.80 -0.54
C THR A 247 -19.83 0.69 -0.08
N ASP A 248 -20.11 0.03 1.05
CA ASP A 248 -19.33 -1.11 1.55
C ASP A 248 -19.28 -2.24 0.52
N LYS A 249 -20.43 -2.55 -0.10
CA LYS A 249 -20.49 -3.55 -1.17
C LYS A 249 -19.71 -3.12 -2.41
N ALA A 250 -19.77 -1.84 -2.79
CA ALA A 250 -19.15 -1.35 -4.02
C ALA A 250 -17.62 -1.23 -3.91
N PHE A 251 -17.10 -0.68 -2.80
CA PHE A 251 -15.67 -0.44 -2.63
C PHE A 251 -14.96 -1.56 -1.88
N GLY A 252 -15.65 -2.30 -1.00
CA GLY A 252 -15.13 -3.49 -0.34
C GLY A 252 -13.76 -3.29 0.31
N TRP A 253 -12.76 -4.04 -0.18
CA TRP A 253 -11.41 -4.10 0.39
C TRP A 253 -10.53 -2.88 0.12
N VAL A 254 -11.02 -1.88 -0.63
CA VAL A 254 -10.31 -0.60 -0.90
C VAL A 254 -11.09 0.62 -0.42
N LEU A 255 -12.09 0.40 0.43
CA LEU A 255 -13.01 1.44 0.89
C LEU A 255 -12.29 2.60 1.58
N GLU A 256 -11.30 2.31 2.43
CA GLU A 256 -10.49 3.32 3.09
C GLU A 256 -9.59 4.10 2.11
N MET A 257 -9.22 3.51 0.98
CA MET A 257 -8.48 4.20 -0.09
C MET A 257 -9.38 5.24 -0.77
N TYR A 258 -10.62 4.86 -1.11
CA TYR A 258 -11.63 5.82 -1.58
C TYR A 258 -11.91 6.90 -0.55
N ALA A 259 -12.00 6.55 0.74
CA ALA A 259 -12.20 7.52 1.80
C ALA A 259 -11.03 8.51 1.91
N TYR A 260 -9.78 8.07 1.71
CA TYR A 260 -8.61 8.96 1.68
C TYR A 260 -8.68 9.92 0.49
N ALA A 261 -9.01 9.43 -0.70
CA ALA A 261 -9.16 10.26 -1.89
C ALA A 261 -10.26 11.32 -1.73
N VAL A 262 -11.42 10.92 -1.20
CA VAL A 262 -12.53 11.85 -0.93
C VAL A 262 -12.15 12.87 0.15
N ALA A 263 -11.53 12.44 1.25
CA ALA A 263 -11.09 13.35 2.31
C ALA A 263 -10.09 14.38 1.78
N SER A 264 -9.13 13.96 0.94
CA SER A 264 -8.18 14.86 0.29
C SER A 264 -8.90 15.89 -0.59
N ALA A 265 -9.87 15.46 -1.39
CA ALA A 265 -10.64 16.34 -2.27
C ALA A 265 -11.51 17.34 -1.50
N LEU A 266 -12.12 16.94 -0.37
CA LEU A 266 -12.88 17.84 0.50
C LEU A 266 -12.02 18.96 1.08
N HIS A 267 -10.74 18.69 1.32
CA HIS A 267 -9.75 19.66 1.78
C HIS A 267 -9.01 20.39 0.65
N GLY A 268 -9.44 20.21 -0.60
CA GLY A 268 -8.83 20.85 -1.78
C GLY A 268 -7.41 20.37 -2.10
N VAL A 269 -7.00 19.20 -1.59
CA VAL A 269 -5.67 18.62 -1.82
C VAL A 269 -5.70 17.76 -3.08
N GLN A 270 -4.77 18.03 -4.00
CA GLN A 270 -4.60 17.33 -5.28
C GLN A 270 -3.21 16.70 -5.37
N HIS A 271 -3.13 15.50 -5.92
CA HIS A 271 -1.89 14.72 -5.94
C HIS A 271 -1.17 14.76 -7.29
N ILE A 272 0.16 14.78 -7.24
CA ILE A 272 1.03 14.44 -8.36
C ILE A 272 0.99 12.91 -8.52
N LEU A 273 0.34 12.44 -9.59
CA LEU A 273 0.21 11.02 -9.88
C LEU A 273 1.53 10.46 -10.46
N ARG A 274 2.11 9.47 -9.78
CA ARG A 274 3.43 8.89 -10.10
C ARG A 274 3.35 7.39 -10.30
N LYS A 275 3.22 6.95 -11.55
CA LYS A 275 3.25 5.53 -11.95
C LYS A 275 4.60 4.85 -11.64
N ASP A 276 5.65 5.62 -11.46
CA ASP A 276 7.00 5.18 -11.10
C ASP A 276 7.23 5.08 -9.58
N PHE A 277 6.27 5.53 -8.76
CA PHE A 277 6.42 5.54 -7.31
C PHE A 277 6.56 4.12 -6.74
N MET A 278 5.74 3.18 -7.23
CA MET A 278 5.85 1.77 -6.88
C MET A 278 5.67 0.87 -8.10
N LEU A 279 6.01 -0.40 -7.91
CA LEU A 279 5.74 -1.51 -8.82
C LEU A 279 5.10 -2.67 -8.04
N GLN A 280 4.35 -3.52 -8.76
CA GLN A 280 3.54 -4.61 -8.21
C GLN A 280 3.82 -5.92 -8.96
N PRO A 281 4.89 -6.65 -8.59
CA PRO A 281 5.14 -7.99 -9.12
C PRO A 281 3.94 -8.92 -8.83
N PRO A 282 3.59 -9.84 -9.74
CA PRO A 282 4.29 -10.19 -10.98
C PRO A 282 3.91 -9.33 -12.20
N TRP A 283 3.10 -8.28 -12.03
CA TRP A 283 2.50 -7.53 -13.13
C TRP A 283 3.44 -6.51 -13.77
N ASP A 284 4.20 -5.79 -12.94
CA ASP A 284 5.29 -4.94 -13.40
C ASP A 284 6.55 -5.79 -13.58
N LEU A 285 7.16 -5.77 -14.76
CA LEU A 285 8.18 -6.76 -15.15
C LEU A 285 9.60 -6.41 -14.71
N ASP A 286 9.89 -5.13 -14.51
CA ASP A 286 11.20 -4.62 -14.17
C ASP A 286 11.16 -3.57 -13.04
N THR A 287 12.32 -3.34 -12.42
CA THR A 287 12.52 -2.42 -11.30
C THR A 287 13.15 -1.09 -11.74
N ALA A 288 13.39 -0.89 -13.04
CA ALA A 288 14.11 0.27 -13.53
C ALA A 288 13.29 1.55 -13.32
N ASN A 289 13.92 2.57 -12.74
CA ASN A 289 13.28 3.85 -12.42
C ASN A 289 12.06 3.75 -11.48
N LYS A 290 11.90 2.65 -10.74
CA LYS A 290 10.85 2.48 -9.74
C LYS A 290 11.43 2.54 -8.33
N PHE A 291 10.67 3.00 -7.34
CA PHE A 291 11.24 3.19 -5.99
C PHE A 291 10.84 2.12 -4.97
N ILE A 292 9.60 1.64 -5.03
CA ILE A 292 9.05 0.71 -4.03
C ILE A 292 8.51 -0.54 -4.72
N ILE A 293 8.94 -1.73 -4.30
CA ILE A 293 8.22 -2.96 -4.59
C ILE A 293 7.08 -3.09 -3.57
N HIS A 294 5.85 -3.19 -4.05
CA HIS A 294 4.67 -3.54 -3.27
C HIS A 294 4.28 -4.99 -3.58
N TYR A 295 4.68 -5.94 -2.73
CA TYR A 295 4.53 -7.38 -2.99
C TYR A 295 3.17 -7.93 -2.53
N THR A 296 2.10 -7.34 -3.05
CA THR A 296 0.73 -7.69 -2.65
C THR A 296 0.19 -8.95 -3.33
N TYR A 297 0.65 -9.27 -4.55
CA TYR A 297 0.14 -10.40 -5.33
C TYR A 297 1.02 -11.65 -5.16
N GLY A 298 0.38 -12.82 -5.21
CA GLY A 298 1.09 -14.10 -5.29
C GLY A 298 1.82 -14.23 -6.63
N CYS A 299 3.07 -14.66 -6.56
CA CYS A 299 3.92 -14.96 -7.71
C CYS A 299 3.97 -16.48 -7.87
N ASP A 300 3.13 -17.02 -8.75
CA ASP A 300 3.01 -18.46 -9.00
C ASP A 300 3.47 -18.79 -10.42
N TYR A 301 4.48 -19.64 -10.56
CA TYR A 301 5.10 -19.96 -11.84
C TYR A 301 5.32 -21.46 -12.01
N ASN A 302 5.18 -21.96 -13.24
CA ASN A 302 5.69 -23.27 -13.59
C ASN A 302 7.22 -23.24 -13.79
N LEU A 303 7.87 -24.40 -13.92
CA LEU A 303 9.33 -24.48 -14.10
C LEU A 303 9.84 -23.90 -15.42
N LYS A 304 8.95 -23.55 -16.37
CA LYS A 304 9.29 -22.85 -17.61
C LYS A 304 9.27 -21.32 -17.47
N GLY A 305 8.91 -20.80 -16.29
CA GLY A 305 8.81 -19.37 -16.04
C GLY A 305 7.47 -18.75 -16.46
N GLU A 306 6.44 -19.55 -16.69
CA GLU A 306 5.11 -19.07 -17.09
C GLU A 306 4.22 -18.88 -15.85
N LEU A 307 3.55 -17.73 -15.75
CA LEU A 307 2.67 -17.39 -14.63
C LEU A 307 1.43 -18.29 -14.61
N THR A 308 1.15 -18.93 -13.47
CA THR A 308 0.00 -19.84 -13.30
C THR A 308 -1.17 -19.13 -12.60
N TYR A 309 -2.11 -18.61 -13.39
CA TYR A 309 -3.26 -17.87 -12.87
C TYR A 309 -4.19 -18.74 -12.01
N GLY A 310 -4.48 -18.26 -10.79
CA GLY A 310 -5.47 -18.87 -9.89
C GLY A 310 -5.12 -20.29 -9.42
N LYS A 311 -3.87 -20.73 -9.63
CA LYS A 311 -3.36 -22.05 -9.26
C LYS A 311 -1.99 -21.91 -8.65
N PHE A 312 -1.64 -22.85 -7.77
CA PHE A 312 -0.30 -22.91 -7.22
C PHE A 312 0.67 -23.34 -8.32
N GLY A 313 1.70 -22.52 -8.51
CA GLY A 313 2.82 -22.84 -9.38
C GLY A 313 3.74 -23.88 -8.76
N GLU A 314 4.61 -24.46 -9.57
CA GLU A 314 5.70 -25.33 -9.09
C GLU A 314 6.74 -24.52 -8.31
N TRP A 315 6.93 -23.25 -8.69
CA TRP A 315 7.60 -22.24 -7.88
C TRP A 315 6.58 -21.19 -7.44
N ARG A 316 6.64 -20.79 -6.15
CA ARG A 316 5.72 -19.80 -5.58
C ARG A 316 6.43 -18.88 -4.59
N PHE A 317 6.09 -17.59 -4.68
CA PHE A 317 6.23 -16.66 -3.57
C PHE A 317 4.90 -15.94 -3.33
N ASP A 318 4.27 -16.16 -2.19
CA ASP A 318 3.12 -15.37 -1.72
C ASP A 318 3.28 -15.13 -0.23
N LYS A 319 3.23 -13.86 0.19
CA LYS A 319 3.28 -13.48 1.61
C LYS A 319 2.19 -14.15 2.44
N ARG A 320 1.03 -14.48 1.84
CA ARG A 320 -0.09 -15.17 2.50
C ARG A 320 0.19 -16.65 2.78
N SER A 321 1.30 -17.21 2.27
CA SER A 321 1.81 -18.50 2.73
C SER A 321 2.46 -18.41 4.12
N TYR A 322 2.74 -17.19 4.62
CA TYR A 322 3.49 -16.92 5.84
C TYR A 322 2.67 -16.11 6.86
N LEU A 323 1.42 -16.55 7.12
CA LEU A 323 0.52 -15.88 8.06
C LEU A 323 0.90 -16.08 9.53
N ARG A 324 1.48 -17.24 9.86
CA ARG A 324 1.76 -17.68 11.23
C ARG A 324 3.20 -17.43 11.68
N GLY A 325 4.01 -16.84 10.82
CA GLY A 325 5.43 -16.63 11.06
C GLY A 325 6.15 -16.14 9.80
N PRO A 326 7.42 -15.77 9.93
CA PRO A 326 8.24 -15.31 8.81
C PRO A 326 8.47 -16.40 7.76
N PRO A 327 8.74 -16.05 6.49
CA PRO A 327 9.28 -16.99 5.52
C PRO A 327 10.62 -17.58 5.99
N PRO A 328 10.96 -18.82 5.58
CA PRO A 328 12.28 -19.39 5.86
C PRO A 328 13.37 -18.57 5.18
N LYS A 329 14.60 -18.66 5.70
CA LYS A 329 15.77 -18.13 5.02
C LYS A 329 16.02 -18.89 3.71
N ASN A 330 16.73 -18.26 2.78
CA ASN A 330 17.17 -18.88 1.53
C ASN A 330 16.02 -19.47 0.69
N LEU A 331 14.97 -18.67 0.45
CA LEU A 331 13.94 -19.00 -0.53
C LEU A 331 14.57 -19.32 -1.89
N SER A 332 14.05 -20.33 -2.57
CA SER A 332 14.51 -20.66 -3.93
C SER A 332 14.26 -19.47 -4.86
N LEU A 333 15.25 -19.17 -5.71
CA LEU A 333 15.05 -18.20 -6.77
C LEU A 333 14.03 -18.74 -7.79
N PRO A 334 13.24 -17.87 -8.42
CA PRO A 334 12.31 -18.29 -9.45
C PRO A 334 13.03 -18.90 -10.65
N PRO A 335 12.33 -19.76 -11.44
CA PRO A 335 12.90 -20.39 -12.63
C PRO A 335 13.29 -19.35 -13.70
N PRO A 336 14.16 -19.73 -14.67
CA PRO A 336 14.45 -18.88 -15.82
C PRO A 336 13.18 -18.45 -16.56
N GLY A 337 13.15 -17.22 -17.07
CA GLY A 337 11.99 -16.65 -17.77
C GLY A 337 11.02 -15.87 -16.88
N VAL A 338 11.14 -15.98 -15.56
CA VAL A 338 10.36 -15.15 -14.62
C VAL A 338 10.83 -13.68 -14.67
N PRO A 339 9.92 -12.69 -14.56
CA PRO A 339 10.27 -11.27 -14.64
C PRO A 339 11.33 -10.83 -13.63
N GLU A 340 12.13 -9.84 -14.02
CA GLU A 340 13.22 -9.29 -13.21
C GLU A 340 12.71 -8.76 -11.86
N SER A 341 11.55 -8.13 -11.84
CA SER A 341 10.93 -7.62 -10.63
C SER A 341 10.65 -8.70 -9.56
N VAL A 342 10.22 -9.89 -9.97
CA VAL A 342 9.97 -11.04 -9.08
C VAL A 342 11.29 -11.62 -8.60
N VAL A 343 12.27 -11.76 -9.49
CA VAL A 343 13.64 -12.20 -9.14
C VAL A 343 14.24 -11.26 -8.09
N THR A 344 14.12 -9.95 -8.30
CA THR A 344 14.64 -8.92 -7.41
C THR A 344 13.92 -8.93 -6.07
N LEU A 345 12.58 -9.05 -6.04
CA LEU A 345 11.81 -9.23 -4.81
C LEU A 345 12.36 -10.39 -3.96
N VAL A 346 12.53 -11.57 -4.55
CA VAL A 346 12.97 -12.77 -3.81
C VAL A 346 14.42 -12.61 -3.33
N LYS A 347 15.31 -12.04 -4.15
CA LYS A 347 16.68 -11.72 -3.73
C LYS A 347 16.69 -10.76 -2.55
N MET A 348 15.85 -9.73 -2.58
CA MET A 348 15.79 -8.73 -1.51
C MET A 348 15.20 -9.30 -0.22
N VAL A 349 14.21 -10.19 -0.31
CA VAL A 349 13.70 -10.95 0.84
C VAL A 349 14.80 -11.83 1.41
N ASN A 350 15.49 -12.62 0.58
CA ASN A 350 16.58 -13.50 1.03
C ASN A 350 17.72 -12.74 1.71
N GLU A 351 18.11 -11.59 1.16
CA GLU A 351 19.15 -10.77 1.77
C GLU A 351 18.70 -10.24 3.14
N ALA A 352 17.47 -9.74 3.26
CA ALA A 352 16.94 -9.28 4.53
C ALA A 352 16.87 -10.42 5.56
N THR A 353 16.30 -11.58 5.20
CA THR A 353 16.17 -12.71 6.13
C THR A 353 17.52 -13.30 6.56
N ALA A 354 18.54 -13.22 5.71
CA ALA A 354 19.90 -13.64 6.05
C ALA A 354 20.57 -12.71 7.08
N ASN A 355 20.28 -11.40 7.02
CA ASN A 355 20.99 -10.39 7.81
C ASN A 355 20.22 -9.85 9.03
N ILE A 356 18.91 -10.09 9.09
CA ILE A 356 18.11 -9.72 10.27
C ILE A 356 18.38 -10.75 11.39
N PRO A 357 18.88 -10.31 12.57
CA PRO A 357 19.12 -11.22 13.70
C PRO A 357 17.80 -11.79 14.19
N ASN A 358 17.81 -12.98 14.81
CA ASN A 358 16.60 -13.55 15.42
C ASN A 358 15.42 -13.62 14.41
N TRP A 359 15.72 -13.96 13.14
CA TRP A 359 14.70 -13.97 12.08
C TRP A 359 13.61 -15.01 12.33
N GLU A 360 13.99 -16.20 12.78
CA GLU A 360 13.08 -17.34 12.94
C GLU A 360 12.32 -17.33 14.28
N THR A 361 12.74 -16.48 15.22
CA THR A 361 12.11 -16.31 16.54
C THR A 361 11.03 -15.25 16.47
N GLN A 362 9.84 -15.56 16.99
CA GLN A 362 8.61 -14.73 16.89
C GLN A 362 8.56 -13.58 17.90
#